data_AF-A0A7X2J2E2-F1
#
_entry.id   AF-A0A7X2J2E2-F1
#
_cell.length_a   1.000
_cell.length_b   1.000
_cell.length_c   1.000
_cell.angle_alpha   90.00
_cell.angle_beta   90.00
_cell.angle_gamma   90.00
#
_symmetry.space_group_name_H-M   'P 1'
#
loop_
_entity.id
_entity.type
_entity.pdbx_description
1 polymer ?
#
loop_
_entity_poly.entity_id
_entity_poly.type
_entity_poly.pdbx_seq_one_letter_code
_entity_poly.pdbx_strand_id
1 'polypeptide(L)'
;MTIFNERAALQRRLEQLLESEQNMMRLFAEERDIIFGRLRELDKIQLNDQTSPVIEVIETTVSPRKRKRRAKTKNQLKKKYEPVIQFLKSQTVAIKGTEIKDLLDREGIEVSNLGNYLKGLQEYDQHVTKPYRGHYFYTAAEDQNEEDVNPEGELAGASAE
;
A
#
# COMPACT_ATOMS: atom_id res chain seq x y z
N MET A 1 28.25 -40.35 -27.36
CA MET A 1 27.87 -38.95 -27.63
C MET A 1 26.35 -38.89 -27.73
N THR A 2 25.66 -38.45 -26.68
CA THR A 2 24.22 -38.21 -26.73
C THR A 2 23.98 -36.87 -27.42
N ILE A 3 23.49 -36.92 -28.66
CA ILE A 3 23.23 -35.76 -29.50
C ILE A 3 22.16 -34.89 -28.83
N PHE A 4 22.51 -33.63 -28.58
CA PHE A 4 21.64 -32.64 -27.97
C PHE A 4 20.60 -32.17 -29.00
N ASN A 5 19.51 -32.91 -29.12
CA ASN A 5 18.42 -32.60 -30.03
C ASN A 5 17.48 -31.55 -29.42
N GLU A 6 16.91 -30.68 -30.26
CA GLU A 6 15.95 -29.64 -29.83
C GLU A 6 14.78 -30.22 -29.01
N ARG A 7 14.23 -31.36 -29.45
CA ARG A 7 13.20 -32.10 -28.71
C ARG A 7 13.62 -32.45 -27.28
N ALA A 8 14.87 -32.87 -27.08
CA ALA A 8 15.39 -33.21 -25.74
C ALA A 8 15.61 -31.96 -24.88
N ALA A 9 16.01 -30.84 -25.50
CA ALA A 9 16.12 -29.55 -24.81
C ALA A 9 14.75 -29.04 -24.33
N LEU A 10 13.73 -29.11 -25.18
CA LEU A 10 12.37 -28.74 -24.83
C LEU A 10 11.78 -29.64 -23.74
N GLN A 11 12.04 -30.95 -23.79
CA GLN A 11 11.59 -31.88 -22.76
C GLN A 11 12.20 -31.54 -21.39
N ARG A 12 13.51 -31.25 -21.33
CA ARG A 12 14.14 -30.78 -20.08
C ARG A 12 13.58 -29.44 -19.61
N ARG A 13 13.25 -28.54 -20.52
CA ARG A 13 12.68 -27.24 -20.15
C ARG A 13 11.29 -27.40 -19.52
N LEU A 14 10.47 -28.33 -20.02
CA LEU A 14 9.17 -28.65 -19.42
C LEU A 14 9.33 -29.22 -18.00
N GLU A 15 10.31 -30.11 -17.81
CA GLU A 15 10.62 -30.69 -16.50
C GLU A 15 11.05 -29.62 -15.48
N GLN A 16 11.93 -28.70 -15.90
CA GLN A 16 12.31 -27.53 -15.09
C GLN A 16 11.13 -26.63 -14.75
N LEU A 17 10.21 -26.39 -15.69
CA LEU A 17 9.03 -25.57 -15.45
C LEU A 17 8.11 -26.23 -14.42
N LEU A 18 7.85 -27.53 -14.56
CA LEU A 18 7.04 -28.30 -13.61
C LEU A 18 7.65 -28.29 -12.20
N GLU A 19 8.97 -28.49 -12.10
CA GLU A 19 9.68 -28.40 -10.82
C GLU A 19 9.57 -26.99 -10.20
N SER A 20 9.73 -25.94 -11.03
CA SER A 20 9.58 -24.56 -10.56
C SER A 20 8.16 -24.25 -10.10
N GLU A 21 7.15 -24.76 -10.79
CA GLU A 21 5.73 -24.59 -10.44
C GLU A 21 5.42 -25.26 -9.11
N GLN A 22 5.86 -26.50 -8.92
CA GLN A 22 5.69 -27.23 -7.66
C GLN A 22 6.38 -26.52 -6.49
N ASN A 23 7.59 -26.02 -6.70
CA ASN A 23 8.32 -25.27 -5.69
C ASN A 23 7.58 -23.97 -5.32
N MET A 24 7.10 -23.22 -6.30
CA MET A 24 6.32 -22.00 -6.06
C MET A 24 5.02 -22.29 -5.29
N MET A 25 4.26 -23.32 -5.68
CA MET A 25 3.05 -23.73 -4.94
C MET A 25 3.36 -24.08 -3.49
N ARG A 26 4.46 -24.79 -3.25
CA ARG A 26 4.90 -25.13 -1.90
C ARG A 26 5.24 -23.89 -1.07
N LEU A 27 6.03 -22.98 -1.62
CA LEU A 27 6.40 -21.73 -0.94
C LEU A 27 5.16 -20.90 -0.58
N PHE A 28 4.19 -20.78 -1.50
CA PHE A 28 2.93 -20.11 -1.21
C PHE A 28 2.12 -20.81 -0.13
N ALA A 29 2.10 -22.14 -0.11
CA ALA A 29 1.40 -22.89 0.94
C ALA A 29 2.04 -22.65 2.31
N GLU A 30 3.38 -22.70 2.40
CA GLU A 30 4.13 -22.42 3.63
C GLU A 30 3.89 -20.98 4.12
N GLU A 31 3.96 -19.98 3.23
CA GLU A 31 3.69 -18.59 3.57
C GLU A 31 2.24 -18.38 4.06
N ARG A 32 1.28 -19.03 3.39
CA ARG A 32 -0.12 -19.01 3.79
C ARG A 32 -0.32 -19.58 5.20
N ASP A 33 0.35 -20.68 5.51
CA ASP A 33 0.25 -21.32 6.84
C ASP A 33 0.86 -20.43 7.94
N ILE A 34 1.97 -19.74 7.66
CA ILE A 34 2.56 -18.74 8.56
C ILE A 34 1.57 -17.60 8.83
N ILE A 35 0.96 -17.05 7.77
CA ILE A 35 -0.02 -15.97 7.88
C ILE A 35 -1.22 -16.41 8.71
N PHE A 36 -1.77 -17.61 8.44
CA PHE A 36 -2.89 -18.15 9.21
C PHE A 36 -2.54 -18.39 10.68
N GLY A 37 -1.34 -18.91 10.96
CA GLY A 37 -0.83 -19.06 12.32
C GLY A 37 -0.85 -17.73 13.07
N ARG A 38 -0.32 -16.68 12.43
CA ARG A 38 -0.27 -15.33 13.02
C ARG A 38 -1.66 -14.72 13.20
N LEU A 39 -2.55 -14.86 12.23
CA LEU A 39 -3.95 -14.40 12.36
C LEU A 39 -4.64 -15.06 13.55
N ARG A 40 -4.47 -16.38 13.71
CA ARG A 40 -5.06 -17.12 14.83
C ARG A 40 -4.52 -16.67 16.19
N GLU A 41 -3.25 -16.31 16.27
CA GLU A 41 -2.67 -15.70 17.49
C GLU A 41 -3.31 -14.34 17.78
N LEU A 42 -3.45 -13.49 16.77
CA LEU A 42 -4.09 -12.17 16.91
C LEU A 42 -5.54 -12.28 17.34
N ASP A 43 -6.29 -13.25 16.81
CA ASP A 43 -7.67 -13.52 17.22
C ASP A 43 -7.75 -13.95 18.69
N LYS A 44 -6.82 -14.79 19.17
CA LYS A 44 -6.75 -15.16 20.59
C LYS A 44 -6.46 -13.97 21.50
N ILE A 45 -5.56 -13.08 21.08
CA ILE A 45 -5.23 -11.86 21.83
C ILE A 45 -6.47 -10.96 21.91
N GLN A 46 -7.18 -10.77 20.80
CA GLN A 46 -8.42 -9.99 20.77
C GLN A 46 -9.52 -10.58 21.65
N LEU A 47 -9.65 -11.91 21.69
CA LEU A 47 -10.61 -12.57 22.58
C LEU A 47 -10.22 -12.45 24.05
N ASN A 48 -8.94 -12.58 24.39
CA ASN A 48 -8.46 -12.47 25.76
C ASN A 48 -8.57 -11.03 26.32
N ASP A 49 -8.37 -10.02 25.48
CA ASP A 49 -8.65 -8.60 25.84
C ASP A 49 -10.14 -8.35 26.15
N GLN A 50 -11.03 -9.21 25.66
CA GLN A 50 -12.47 -9.17 25.95
C GLN A 50 -12.87 -10.09 27.12
N THR A 51 -11.97 -10.97 27.59
CA THR A 51 -12.24 -11.94 28.64
C THR A 51 -11.12 -11.96 29.70
N SER A 52 -11.09 -10.93 30.55
CA SER A 52 -10.58 -11.11 31.92
C SER A 52 -11.48 -10.37 32.92
N PRO A 53 -11.69 -10.95 34.12
CA PRO A 53 -12.91 -10.79 34.88
C PRO A 53 -12.75 -9.79 36.03
N VAL A 54 -13.74 -8.91 36.22
CA VAL A 54 -13.96 -8.22 37.49
C VAL A 54 -15.40 -8.46 37.92
N ILE A 55 -15.50 -9.03 39.12
CA ILE A 55 -16.71 -9.39 39.86
C ILE A 55 -17.43 -8.12 40.37
N GLU A 56 -18.75 -8.26 40.44
CA GLU A 56 -19.76 -7.51 41.22
C GLU A 56 -20.33 -6.17 40.75
N VAL A 57 -21.57 -6.27 40.25
CA VAL A 57 -22.81 -5.60 40.70
C VAL A 57 -22.72 -4.07 40.88
N ILE A 58 -23.38 -3.35 39.98
CA ILE A 58 -24.58 -2.53 40.23
C ILE A 58 -25.12 -2.11 38.86
N GLU A 59 -26.37 -2.48 38.59
CA GLU A 59 -27.18 -1.89 37.53
C GLU A 59 -27.22 -0.37 37.71
N THR A 60 -26.47 0.35 36.89
CA THR A 60 -26.68 1.79 36.71
C THR A 60 -26.87 2.07 35.23
N THR A 61 -28.09 2.50 34.95
CA THR A 61 -28.58 3.03 33.69
C THR A 61 -27.71 4.19 33.20
N VAL A 62 -26.74 3.91 32.33
CA VAL A 62 -26.04 4.98 31.59
C VAL A 62 -25.80 4.60 30.14
N SER A 63 -26.73 5.07 29.31
CA SER A 63 -26.61 5.51 27.91
C SER A 63 -25.21 5.37 27.27
N PRO A 64 -25.09 4.79 26.06
CA PRO A 64 -23.81 4.65 25.36
C PRO A 64 -23.27 6.03 24.99
N ARG A 65 -22.37 6.57 25.84
CA ARG A 65 -21.53 7.71 25.48
C ARG A 65 -20.57 7.25 24.39
N LYS A 66 -20.94 7.51 23.13
CA LYS A 66 -20.02 7.52 21.99
C LYS A 66 -18.75 8.24 22.44
N ARG A 67 -17.64 7.52 22.56
CA ARG A 67 -16.33 8.12 22.87
C ARG A 67 -16.06 9.14 21.76
N LYS A 68 -16.31 10.42 22.05
CA LYS A 68 -15.97 11.53 21.16
C LYS A 68 -14.45 11.44 20.99
N ARG A 69 -14.00 10.89 19.87
CA ARG A 69 -12.60 10.95 19.45
C ARG A 69 -12.27 12.44 19.48
N ARG A 70 -11.41 12.85 20.42
CA ARG A 70 -10.92 14.23 20.45
C ARG A 70 -10.32 14.48 19.08
N ALA A 71 -10.95 15.34 18.29
CA ALA A 71 -10.42 15.75 17.00
C ALA A 71 -9.01 16.28 17.28
N LYS A 72 -8.00 15.69 16.63
CA LYS A 72 -6.65 16.21 16.73
C LYS A 72 -6.71 17.67 16.29
N THR A 73 -6.17 18.57 17.11
CA THR A 73 -6.15 19.99 16.77
C THR A 73 -5.35 20.17 15.49
N LYS A 74 -5.79 21.09 14.63
CA LYS A 74 -5.16 21.42 13.33
C LYS A 74 -3.63 21.56 13.41
N ASN A 75 -3.13 22.07 14.54
CA ASN A 75 -1.70 22.20 14.83
C ASN A 75 -0.95 20.85 14.94
N GLN A 76 -1.56 19.79 15.45
CA GLN A 76 -0.94 18.47 15.52
C GLN A 76 -0.82 17.83 14.14
N LEU A 77 -1.83 17.99 13.28
CA LEU A 77 -1.75 17.53 11.89
C LEU A 77 -0.69 18.31 11.13
N LYS A 78 -0.63 19.63 11.31
CA LYS A 78 0.38 20.48 10.66
C LYS A 78 1.80 20.03 11.02
N LYS A 79 2.12 19.88 12.32
CA LYS A 79 3.44 19.37 12.75
C LYS A 79 3.78 18.00 12.17
N LYS A 80 2.77 17.17 11.96
CA LYS A 80 2.94 15.81 11.45
C LYS A 80 3.21 15.79 9.95
N TYR A 81 2.52 16.59 9.15
CA TYR A 81 2.50 16.47 7.68
C TYR A 81 3.33 17.54 6.96
N GLU A 82 3.46 18.73 7.53
CA GLU A 82 4.16 19.88 6.92
C GLU A 82 5.61 19.56 6.48
N PRO A 83 6.45 18.86 7.28
CA PRO A 83 7.83 18.57 6.86
C PRO A 83 7.91 17.71 5.60
N VAL A 84 7.00 16.73 5.48
CA VAL A 84 6.94 15.85 4.31
C VAL A 84 6.44 16.61 3.09
N ILE A 85 5.47 17.52 3.25
CA ILE A 85 4.97 18.35 2.15
C ILE A 85 6.06 19.28 1.64
N GLN A 86 6.80 19.94 2.54
CA GLN A 86 7.92 20.81 2.17
C GLN A 86 9.02 20.03 1.45
N PHE A 87 9.30 18.81 1.91
CA PHE A 87 10.22 17.93 1.22
C PHE A 87 9.72 17.56 -0.18
N LEU A 88 8.48 17.12 -0.33
CA LEU A 88 7.94 16.76 -1.64
C LEU A 88 7.90 17.96 -2.60
N LYS A 89 7.65 19.18 -2.11
CA LYS A 89 7.75 20.43 -2.89
C LYS A 89 9.17 20.71 -3.40
N SER A 90 10.20 20.36 -2.62
CA SER A 90 11.60 20.54 -3.02
C SER A 90 12.04 19.57 -4.12
N GLN A 91 11.31 18.47 -4.28
CA GLN A 91 11.68 17.38 -5.19
C GLN A 91 10.92 17.54 -6.49
N THR A 92 11.64 17.51 -7.62
CA THR A 92 11.06 17.60 -8.96
C THR A 92 10.63 16.24 -9.51
N VAL A 93 10.95 15.15 -8.80
CA VAL A 93 10.70 13.76 -9.21
C VAL A 93 9.88 13.03 -8.14
N ALA A 94 9.14 12.00 -8.55
CA ALA A 94 8.41 11.15 -7.63
C ALA A 94 9.36 10.42 -6.65
N ILE A 95 9.10 10.61 -5.36
CA ILE A 95 9.94 10.13 -4.25
C ILE A 95 9.44 8.78 -3.73
N LYS A 96 10.38 7.90 -3.39
CA LYS A 96 10.06 6.59 -2.82
C LYS A 96 9.54 6.73 -1.38
N GLY A 97 8.61 5.86 -1.00
CA GLY A 97 8.10 5.80 0.37
C GLY A 97 9.19 5.56 1.43
N THR A 98 10.27 4.84 1.07
CA THR A 98 11.44 4.64 1.94
C THR A 98 12.15 5.95 2.26
N GLU A 99 12.30 6.84 1.29
CA GLU A 99 12.94 8.15 1.49
C GLU A 99 12.08 9.07 2.36
N ILE A 100 10.75 8.98 2.23
CA ILE A 100 9.82 9.68 3.14
C ILE A 100 9.95 9.13 4.56
N LYS A 101 10.15 7.83 4.73
CA LYS A 101 10.39 7.22 6.04
C LYS A 101 11.69 7.74 6.65
N ASP A 102 12.78 7.75 5.88
CA ASP A 102 14.07 8.26 6.35
C ASP A 102 14.00 9.73 6.77
N LEU A 103 13.18 10.53 6.06
CA LEU A 103 12.90 11.91 6.46
C LEU A 103 12.11 11.98 7.77
N LEU A 104 11.08 11.17 7.94
CA LEU A 104 10.29 11.12 9.18
C LEU A 104 11.15 10.75 10.38
N ASP A 105 12.05 9.79 10.21
CA ASP A 105 13.00 9.36 11.24
C ASP A 105 13.98 10.50 11.58
N ARG A 106 14.45 11.26 10.58
CA ARG A 106 15.30 12.45 10.78
C ARG A 106 14.58 13.59 11.52
N GLU A 107 13.31 13.80 11.21
CA GLU A 107 12.46 14.81 11.86
C GLU A 107 11.94 14.34 13.25
N GLY A 108 12.25 13.11 13.66
CA GLY A 108 11.81 12.54 14.93
C GLY A 108 10.31 12.24 14.99
N ILE A 109 9.66 12.06 13.84
CA ILE A 109 8.24 11.75 13.74
C ILE A 109 8.07 10.24 13.64
N GLU A 110 7.79 9.59 14.78
CA GLU A 110 7.59 8.15 14.82
C GLU A 110 6.26 7.74 14.14
N VAL A 111 6.37 6.85 13.15
CA VAL A 111 5.23 6.36 12.37
C VAL A 111 5.15 4.84 12.43
N SER A 112 4.14 4.33 13.12
CA SER A 112 3.91 2.88 13.26
C SER A 112 3.55 2.20 11.92
N ASN A 113 2.74 2.84 11.07
CA ASN A 113 2.41 2.33 9.74
C ASN A 113 2.55 3.45 8.70
N LEU A 114 3.59 3.34 7.88
CA LEU A 114 3.93 4.30 6.83
C LEU A 114 2.80 4.44 5.79
N GLY A 115 2.15 3.33 5.40
CA GLY A 115 1.03 3.36 4.45
C GLY A 115 -0.17 4.15 4.97
N ASN A 116 -0.55 3.95 6.24
CA ASN A 116 -1.62 4.71 6.88
C ASN A 116 -1.26 6.19 7.06
N TYR A 117 0.01 6.47 7.36
CA TYR A 117 0.50 7.84 7.44
C TYR A 117 0.39 8.54 6.09
N LEU A 118 0.87 7.90 5.01
CA LEU A 118 0.87 8.46 3.67
C LEU A 118 -0.56 8.63 3.14
N LYS A 119 -1.46 7.68 3.41
CA LYS A 119 -2.89 7.85 3.12
C LYS A 119 -3.47 9.09 3.83
N GLY A 120 -3.15 9.27 5.11
CA GLY A 120 -3.59 10.46 5.86
C GLY A 120 -2.91 11.75 5.41
N LEU A 121 -1.72 11.67 4.80
CA LEU A 121 -1.04 12.82 4.19
C LEU A 121 -1.76 13.26 2.91
N GLN A 122 -2.20 12.32 2.07
CA GLN A 122 -3.00 12.58 0.88
C GLN A 122 -4.38 13.17 1.22
N GLU A 123 -4.98 12.71 2.33
CA GLU A 123 -6.24 13.29 2.84
C GLU A 123 -6.04 14.72 3.41
N TYR A 124 -4.83 15.04 3.89
CA TYR A 124 -4.51 16.35 4.45
C TYR A 124 -4.16 17.38 3.36
N ASP A 125 -3.44 16.97 2.32
CA ASP A 125 -3.06 17.81 1.19
C ASP A 125 -3.34 17.07 -0.13
N GLN A 126 -4.35 17.56 -0.87
CA GLN A 126 -4.82 16.96 -2.12
C GLN A 126 -3.78 17.02 -3.24
N HIS A 127 -2.75 17.86 -3.10
CA HIS A 127 -1.64 17.96 -4.06
C HIS A 127 -0.64 16.80 -3.96
N VAL A 128 -0.71 16.01 -2.88
CA VAL A 128 0.15 14.83 -2.72
C VAL A 128 -0.47 13.64 -3.44
N THR A 129 0.07 13.30 -4.60
CA THR A 129 -0.41 12.20 -5.43
C THR A 129 0.54 11.00 -5.36
N LYS A 130 0.03 9.84 -5.80
CA LYS A 130 0.79 8.58 -5.86
C LYS A 130 0.82 8.08 -7.30
N PRO A 131 1.77 8.56 -8.13
CA PRO A 131 1.82 8.20 -9.55
C PRO A 131 2.08 6.70 -9.76
N TYR A 132 2.91 6.08 -8.90
CA TYR A 132 3.26 4.66 -8.97
C TYR A 132 3.19 4.00 -7.60
N ARG A 133 3.20 2.65 -7.59
CA ARG A 133 3.26 1.89 -6.33
C ARG A 133 4.51 2.31 -5.54
N GLY A 134 4.28 2.83 -4.34
CA GLY A 134 5.34 3.24 -3.42
C GLY A 134 6.03 4.56 -3.75
N HIS A 135 5.57 5.33 -4.75
CA HIS A 135 6.15 6.62 -5.13
C HIS A 135 5.14 7.75 -4.92
N TYR A 136 5.59 8.90 -4.43
CA TYR A 136 4.76 10.05 -4.08
C TYR A 136 5.31 11.32 -4.72
N PHE A 137 4.42 12.19 -5.15
CA PHE A 137 4.77 13.42 -5.85
C PHE A 137 3.90 14.57 -5.37
N TYR A 138 4.44 15.79 -5.40
CA TYR A 138 3.69 17.00 -5.11
C TYR A 138 3.34 17.71 -6.42
N THR A 139 2.07 17.68 -6.80
CA THR A 139 1.57 18.44 -7.94
C THR A 139 1.22 19.84 -7.47
N ALA A 140 2.12 20.81 -7.63
CA ALA A 140 1.74 22.21 -7.52
C ALA A 140 0.70 22.48 -8.61
N ALA A 141 -0.50 22.93 -8.25
CA ALA A 141 -1.55 23.20 -9.22
C ALA A 141 -1.16 24.38 -10.10
N GLU A 142 -0.45 24.10 -11.21
CA GLU A 142 -0.54 24.85 -12.46
C GLU A 142 -0.61 23.84 -13.61
N ASP A 143 -1.67 24.03 -14.39
CA ASP A 143 -2.03 23.48 -15.70
C ASP A 143 -2.45 22.01 -15.82
N GLN A 144 -3.77 21.86 -15.92
CA GLN A 144 -4.41 20.84 -16.73
C GLN A 144 -3.80 20.85 -18.14
N ASN A 145 -2.85 19.96 -18.41
CA ASN A 145 -2.77 19.35 -19.72
C ASN A 145 -3.36 17.95 -19.58
N GLU A 146 -4.67 17.90 -19.76
CA GLU A 146 -5.33 16.77 -20.39
C GLU A 146 -4.66 16.54 -21.75
N GLU A 147 -3.58 15.75 -21.80
CA GLU A 147 -3.31 14.98 -23.01
C GLU A 147 -4.22 13.75 -22.97
N ASP A 148 -5.49 14.01 -23.32
CA ASP A 148 -6.34 13.06 -24.00
C ASP A 148 -5.61 12.64 -25.29
N VAL A 149 -4.75 11.62 -25.20
CA VAL A 149 -4.44 10.80 -26.37
C VAL A 149 -5.63 9.87 -26.55
N ASN A 150 -6.72 10.43 -27.08
CA ASN A 150 -7.80 9.66 -27.63
C ASN A 150 -7.27 8.92 -28.89
N PRO A 151 -7.23 7.59 -28.89
CA PRO A 151 -7.01 6.82 -30.09
C PRO A 151 -8.36 6.65 -30.78
N GLU A 152 -8.56 7.26 -31.96
CA GLU A 152 -9.35 6.72 -33.08
C GLU A 152 -9.73 7.80 -34.11
N GLY A 153 -9.55 7.45 -35.38
CA GLY A 153 -10.48 7.90 -36.43
C GLY A 153 -9.95 8.93 -37.42
N GLU A 154 -9.02 8.57 -38.28
CA GLU A 154 -8.99 9.14 -39.63
C GLU A 154 -9.73 8.19 -40.58
N LEU A 155 -10.85 8.70 -41.09
CA LEU A 155 -11.87 8.02 -41.86
C LEU A 155 -11.40 7.62 -43.25
N ALA A 156 -11.96 6.50 -43.69
CA ALA A 156 -12.01 6.02 -45.06
C ALA A 156 -12.49 7.09 -46.06
N GLY A 157 -11.98 6.99 -47.30
CA GLY A 157 -12.72 7.46 -48.47
C GLY A 157 -11.87 7.82 -49.69
N ALA A 158 -11.74 6.89 -50.64
CA ALA A 158 -11.80 7.09 -52.12
C ALA A 158 -11.35 5.77 -52.77
N SER A 159 -12.27 4.87 -53.13
CA SER A 159 -13.02 4.82 -54.39
C SER A 159 -12.28 4.05 -55.49
N ALA A 160 -13.03 3.09 -56.03
CA ALA A 160 -12.73 2.23 -57.16
C ALA A 160 -12.33 2.97 -58.44
N GLU A 161 -11.36 2.40 -59.17
CA GLU A 161 -11.54 1.83 -60.52
C GLU A 161 -10.33 0.95 -60.89
#